data_AF-A0A7H4MS29-F1
#
_entry.id   AF-A0A7H4MS29-F1
#
_cell.length_a   1.000
_cell.length_b   1.000
_cell.length_c   1.000
_cell.angle_alpha   90.00
_cell.angle_beta   90.00
_cell.angle_gamma   90.00
#
_symmetry.space_group_name_H-M   'P 1'
#
loop_
_entity.id
_entity.type
_entity.pdbx_description
1 polymer ?
#
loop_
_entity_poly.entity_id
_entity_poly.type
_entity_poly.pdbx_seq_one_letter_code
_entity_poly.pdbx_strand_id
1 'polypeptide(L)' 'MTVSALIAAGQSAQIGYHLNRAMDNGLSAEEAGEVVAQAAFYAGWPNAFTAAPVVGEVLRARESKAE' A
#
# COMPACT_ATOMS: atom_id res chain seq x y z
N MET A 1 10.36 1.02 -1.82
CA MET A 1 10.78 -0.10 -2.71
C MET A 1 9.99 -1.38 -2.45
N THR A 2 9.93 -1.92 -1.24
CA THR A 2 9.27 -3.23 -1.02
C THR A 2 7.77 -3.22 -1.30
N VAL A 3 7.03 -2.21 -0.81
CA VAL A 3 5.57 -2.11 -1.05
C VAL A 3 5.27 -2.01 -2.55
N SER A 4 5.99 -1.15 -3.29
CA SER A 4 5.81 -1.02 -4.74
C SER A 4 6.14 -2.30 -5.50
N ALA A 5 7.20 -3.03 -5.10
CA ALA A 5 7.55 -4.32 -5.71
C ALA A 5 6.48 -5.40 -5.46
N LEU A 6 5.92 -5.46 -4.24
CA LEU A 6 4.85 -6.41 -3.90
C LEU A 6 3.57 -6.13 -4.70
N ILE A 7 3.20 -4.85 -4.86
CA ILE A 7 2.08 -4.46 -5.72
C ILE A 7 2.35 -4.88 -7.17
N ALA A 8 3.54 -4.55 -7.69
CA ALA A 8 3.88 -4.87 -9.08
C ALA A 8 3.92 -6.38 -9.36
N ALA A 9 4.29 -7.19 -8.38
CA ALA A 9 4.31 -8.65 -8.47
C ALA A 9 2.96 -9.32 -8.12
N GLY A 10 1.90 -8.55 -7.85
CA GLY A 10 0.59 -9.08 -7.46
C GLY A 10 0.56 -9.81 -6.11
N GLN A 11 1.56 -9.58 -5.24
CA GLN A 11 1.73 -10.25 -3.95
C GLN A 11 0.91 -9.55 -2.84
N SER A 12 -0.39 -9.41 -3.05
CA SER A 12 -1.27 -8.58 -2.19
C SER A 12 -1.31 -9.01 -0.73
N ALA A 13 -1.21 -10.32 -0.45
CA ALA A 13 -1.18 -10.87 0.90
C ALA A 13 0.01 -10.36 1.75
N GLN A 14 1.10 -9.93 1.13
CA GLN A 14 2.29 -9.42 1.83
C GLN A 14 2.26 -7.90 2.05
N ILE A 15 1.37 -7.18 1.35
CA ILE A 15 1.29 -5.71 1.39
C ILE A 15 0.98 -5.23 2.80
N GLY A 16 0.01 -5.84 3.50
CA GLY A 16 -0.44 -5.36 4.80
C GLY A 16 0.68 -5.21 5.83
N TYR A 17 1.49 -6.26 6.02
CA TYR A 17 2.62 -6.23 6.95
C TYR A 17 3.70 -5.23 6.52
N HIS A 18 4.07 -5.25 5.23
CA HIS A 18 5.17 -4.43 4.72
C HIS A 18 4.81 -2.95 4.64
N LEU A 19 3.55 -2.62 4.36
CA LEU A 19 3.03 -1.26 4.43
C LEU A 19 3.05 -0.77 5.88
N ASN A 20 2.65 -1.61 6.85
CA ASN A 20 2.71 -1.22 8.25
C ASN A 20 4.13 -0.80 8.65
N ARG A 21 5.10 -1.67 8.34
CA ARG A 21 6.51 -1.42 8.58
C ARG A 21 7.07 -0.23 7.77
N ALA A 22 6.57 0.01 6.57
CA ALA A 22 6.99 1.17 5.77
C ALA A 22 6.59 2.49 6.44
N MET A 23 5.37 2.60 6.99
CA MET A 23 4.97 3.83 7.69
C MET A 23 5.58 3.95 9.09
N ASP A 24 5.91 2.83 9.76
CA ASP A 24 6.75 2.89 10.98
C ASP A 24 8.12 3.52 10.68
N ASN A 25 8.59 3.39 9.43
CA ASN A 25 9.82 3.99 8.94
C ASN A 25 9.62 5.38 8.31
N GLY A 26 8.46 6.00 8.48
CA GLY A 26 8.20 7.39 8.07
C GLY A 26 7.47 7.57 6.74
N LEU A 27 7.05 6.50 6.05
CA LEU A 27 6.15 6.63 4.90
C LEU A 27 4.79 7.22 5.35
N SER A 28 4.37 8.33 4.77
CA SER A 28 3.08 8.94 5.08
C SER A 28 1.89 8.19 4.45
N ALA A 29 0.68 8.47 4.94
CA ALA A 29 -0.55 7.92 4.36
C ALA A 29 -0.77 8.40 2.90
N GLU A 30 -0.39 9.65 2.60
CA GLU A 30 -0.48 10.23 1.26
C GLU A 30 0.48 9.51 0.29
N GLU A 31 1.75 9.34 0.68
CA GLU A 31 2.72 8.61 -0.14
C GLU A 31 2.32 7.14 -0.35
N ALA A 32 1.68 6.50 0.64
CA ALA A 32 1.14 5.15 0.48
C ALA A 32 0.02 5.09 -0.58
N GLY A 33 -0.85 6.10 -0.63
CA GLY A 33 -1.87 6.25 -1.68
C GLY A 33 -1.24 6.46 -3.06
N GLU A 34 -0.23 7.32 -3.16
CA GLU A 34 0.48 7.61 -4.41
C GLU A 34 1.21 6.38 -4.97
N VAL A 35 1.74 5.50 -4.12
CA VAL A 35 2.33 4.23 -4.57
C VAL A 35 1.30 3.35 -5.30
N VAL A 36 0.03 3.33 -4.84
CA VAL A 36 -1.05 2.61 -5.52
C VAL A 36 -1.43 3.30 -6.83
N ALA A 37 -1.53 4.63 -6.83
CA ALA A 37 -1.84 5.42 -8.02
C ALA A 37 -0.78 5.21 -9.12
N GLN A 38 0.50 5.28 -8.77
CA GLN A 38 1.60 5.05 -9.70
C GLN A 38 1.61 3.61 -10.23
N ALA A 39 1.28 2.62 -9.39
CA ALA A 39 1.21 1.22 -9.80
C ALA A 39 0.15 0.97 -10.89
N ALA A 40 -0.93 1.76 -10.95
CA ALA A 40 -1.93 1.62 -12.00
C ALA A 40 -1.33 1.85 -13.41
N PHE A 41 -0.39 2.79 -13.51
CA PHE A 41 0.30 3.12 -14.76
C PHE A 41 1.52 2.23 -15.04
N TYR A 42 2.30 1.90 -14.01
CA TYR A 42 3.58 1.19 -14.19
C TYR A 42 3.49 -0.34 -14.03
N ALA A 43 2.49 -0.83 -13.30
CA ALA A 43 2.28 -2.25 -13.04
C ALA A 43 0.88 -2.74 -13.47
N GLY A 44 0.07 -1.86 -14.05
CA GLY A 44 -1.26 -2.15 -14.57
C GLY A 44 -2.38 -2.02 -13.54
N TRP A 45 -3.55 -1.60 -14.04
CA TRP A 45 -4.79 -1.46 -13.28
C TRP A 45 -5.16 -2.70 -12.43
N PRO A 46 -5.00 -3.96 -12.89
CA PRO A 46 -5.34 -5.13 -12.06
C PRO A 46 -4.52 -5.22 -10.77
N ASN A 47 -3.23 -4.92 -10.82
CA ASN A 47 -2.35 -4.94 -9.65
C ASN A 47 -2.71 -3.81 -8.68
N ALA A 48 -2.94 -2.60 -9.19
CA ALA A 48 -3.34 -1.46 -8.37
C ALA A 48 -4.69 -1.69 -7.67
N PHE A 49 -5.69 -2.20 -8.38
CA PHE A 49 -7.01 -2.48 -7.81
C PHE A 49 -7.01 -3.65 -6.83
N THR A 50 -6.12 -4.63 -7.00
CA THR A 50 -5.92 -5.68 -6.00
C THR A 50 -5.26 -5.13 -4.72
N ALA A 51 -4.35 -4.17 -4.85
CA ALA A 51 -3.65 -3.55 -3.72
C ALA A 51 -4.50 -2.53 -2.95
N ALA A 52 -5.31 -1.73 -3.66
CA ALA A 52 -6.09 -0.63 -3.10
C ALA A 52 -6.91 -0.99 -1.83
N PRO A 53 -7.70 -2.09 -1.79
CA PRO A 53 -8.45 -2.44 -0.58
C PRO A 53 -7.53 -2.78 0.60
N VAL A 54 -6.41 -3.47 0.37
CA VAL A 54 -5.44 -3.84 1.41
C VAL A 54 -4.74 -2.61 1.98
N VAL A 55 -4.31 -1.68 1.12
CA VAL A 55 -3.72 -0.40 1.54
C VAL A 55 -4.74 0.40 2.35
N GLY A 56 -5.98 0.52 1.85
CA GLY A 56 -7.04 1.24 2.54
C GLY A 56 -7.39 0.66 3.92
N GLU A 57 -7.35 -0.66 4.08
CA GLU A 57 -7.55 -1.32 5.38
C GLU A 57 -6.46 -0.92 6.39
N VAL A 58 -5.19 -0.94 5.97
CA VAL A 58 -4.08 -0.54 6.84
C VAL A 58 -4.19 0.93 7.24
N LEU A 59 -4.52 1.83 6.30
CA LEU A 59 -4.66 3.25 6.59
C LEU A 59 -5.78 3.52 7.60
N ARG A 60 -6.98 2.94 7.40
CA ARG A 60 -8.09 3.08 8.35
C ARG A 60 -7.76 2.51 9.74
N ALA A 61 -7.12 1.33 9.79
CA ALA A 61 -6.75 0.70 11.05
C ALA A 61 -5.68 1.48 11.84
N ARG A 62 -4.91 2.36 11.18
CA ARG A 62 -3.93 3.22 11.84
C ARG A 62 -4.53 4.55 12.28
N GLU A 63 -5.44 5.11 11.49
CA GLU A 63 -6.21 6.29 11.88
C GLU A 63 -6.98 6.02 13.18
N SER A 64 -7.65 4.87 13.29
CA SER A 64 -8.39 4.48 14.51
C SER A 64 -7.51 4.19 15.74
N LYS A 65 -6.19 4.07 15.59
CA LYS A 65 -5.24 3.87 16.71
C LYS A 65 -4.62 5.18 17.17
N ALA A 66 -4.68 6.22 16.35
CA ALA A 66 -4.16 7.54 16.66
C ALA A 66 -5.16 8.38 17.47
N GLU A 67 -6.45 8.02 17.41
CA GLU A 67 -7.55 8.51 18.27
C GLU A 67 -7.60 7.77 19.61
#